data_AF-A0A932QKE6-F1
#
_entry.id   AF-A0A932QKE6-F1
#
_cell.length_a   1.000
_cell.length_b   1.000
_cell.length_c   1.000
_cell.angle_alpha   90.00
_cell.angle_beta   90.00
_cell.angle_gamma   90.00
#
_symmetry.space_group_name_H-M   'P 1'
#
loop_
_entity.id
_entity.type
_entity.pdbx_description
1 polymer ?
#
loop_
_entity_poly.entity_id
_entity_poly.type
_entity_poly.pdbx_seq_one_letter_code
_entity_poly.pdbx_strand_id
1 'polypeptide(L)'
;MKTPTQKTMFMLRFMFLCGIFVFFLVAHRAQRTTRTFTSLVQIATLCQKSTDKTVDIVCIRDHIRPFVTDQNITVLLQWMDSFFSKTPLAGSSKTSLCTSGNPVVRHGLLHALGEIAYEKHMHIEQIYSLCQNSCDFGCFHGAFVAMAKQNPNLLTTPEKFCSDLEQKTKGGGLRSCYHVIGHGIAEYFGNNISSMVGTCDRIPRSLWHQDCLEGIMMELLGILTIRHSTIEPTPSALLAFCENFRSLNRQICYETIGVYAYNLLENKATAMRICQEVPVGFQNQCASNLGRFLFYLNLNTVPKFTAACGYMPMPLYASCILTGLRIAQNQKNYGKLKQSICKSVRPEFSQQCSLGP
;
A
#
# COMPACT_ATOMS: atom_id res chain seq x y z
N MET A 1 58.33 36.38 7.35
CA MET A 1 57.91 35.62 6.15
C MET A 1 58.19 34.14 6.39
N LYS A 2 57.18 33.26 6.37
CA LYS A 2 57.43 31.81 6.50
C LYS A 2 58.14 31.30 5.24
N THR A 3 59.19 30.50 5.41
CA THR A 3 59.95 29.92 4.30
C THR A 3 59.06 28.99 3.47
N PRO A 4 59.33 28.83 2.16
CA PRO A 4 58.51 27.99 1.27
C PRO A 4 58.25 26.59 1.84
N THR A 5 59.26 25.99 2.48
CA THR A 5 59.21 24.69 3.15
C THR A 5 58.22 24.61 4.30
N GLN A 6 58.06 25.69 5.10
CA GLN A 6 57.08 25.73 6.19
C GLN A 6 55.63 25.78 5.68
N LYS A 7 55.39 26.42 4.53
CA LYS A 7 54.06 26.43 3.91
C LYS A 7 53.69 25.03 3.39
N THR A 8 54.61 24.33 2.75
CA THR A 8 54.38 22.97 2.23
C THR A 8 54.11 21.96 3.36
N MET A 9 54.86 22.03 4.46
CA MET A 9 54.64 21.16 5.62
C MET A 9 53.29 21.42 6.31
N PHE A 10 52.85 22.68 6.37
CA PHE A 10 51.54 23.02 6.93
C PHE A 10 50.39 22.50 6.05
N MET A 11 50.52 22.62 4.72
CA MET A 11 49.53 22.09 3.78
C MET A 11 49.41 20.56 3.86
N LEU A 12 50.54 19.84 3.93
CA LEU A 12 50.55 18.37 4.07
C LEU A 12 49.90 17.90 5.38
N ARG A 13 50.18 18.57 6.51
CA ARG A 13 49.53 18.25 7.79
C ARG A 13 48.02 18.53 7.76
N PHE A 14 47.61 19.61 7.13
CA PHE A 14 46.19 19.94 6.98
C PHE A 14 45.46 18.91 6.10
N MET A 15 46.03 18.52 4.96
CA MET A 15 45.46 17.49 4.09
C MET A 15 45.38 16.12 4.78
N PHE A 16 46.40 15.74 5.56
CA PHE A 16 46.41 14.49 6.31
C PHE A 16 45.33 14.45 7.39
N LEU A 17 45.16 15.53 8.16
CA LEU A 17 44.09 15.65 9.16
C LEU A 17 42.70 15.64 8.53
N CYS A 18 42.53 16.31 7.38
CA CYS A 18 41.27 16.31 6.64
C CYS A 18 40.94 14.90 6.10
N GLY A 19 41.94 14.18 5.58
CA GLY A 19 41.80 12.79 5.13
C GLY A 19 41.41 11.83 6.26
N ILE A 20 42.04 11.96 7.43
CA ILE A 20 41.68 11.17 8.63
C ILE A 20 40.24 11.44 9.06
N PHE A 21 39.83 12.71 9.11
CA PHE A 21 38.47 13.09 9.50
C PHE A 21 37.42 12.53 8.53
N VAL A 22 37.67 12.62 7.22
CA VAL A 22 36.79 12.03 6.19
C VAL A 22 36.75 10.51 6.33
N PHE A 23 37.88 9.84 6.56
CA PHE A 23 37.91 8.39 6.78
C PHE A 23 37.11 7.96 8.01
N PHE A 24 37.25 8.65 9.15
CA PHE A 24 36.46 8.38 10.35
C PHE A 24 34.96 8.62 10.13
N LEU A 25 34.58 9.67 9.40
CA LEU A 25 33.18 9.92 9.04
C LEU A 25 32.62 8.81 8.15
N VAL A 26 33.38 8.36 7.14
CA VAL A 26 32.98 7.26 6.25
C VAL A 26 32.87 5.95 7.02
N ALA A 27 33.86 5.62 7.85
CA ALA A 27 33.87 4.42 8.69
C ALA A 27 32.72 4.43 9.70
N HIS A 28 32.47 5.55 10.38
CA HIS A 28 31.36 5.70 11.32
C HIS A 28 30.00 5.55 10.61
N ARG A 29 29.85 6.13 9.41
CA ARG A 29 28.66 5.98 8.57
C ARG A 29 28.46 4.53 8.12
N ALA A 30 29.53 3.85 7.70
CA ALA A 30 29.49 2.44 7.31
C ALA A 30 29.13 1.52 8.48
N GLN A 31 29.68 1.77 9.67
CA GLN A 31 29.41 1.02 10.89
C GLN A 31 27.98 1.24 11.41
N ARG A 32 27.46 2.47 11.34
CA ARG A 32 26.03 2.74 11.63
C ARG A 32 25.11 2.01 10.64
N THR A 33 25.45 2.02 9.36
CA THR A 33 24.65 1.35 8.32
C THR A 33 24.62 -0.16 8.53
N THR A 34 25.75 -0.80 8.83
CA THR A 34 25.83 -2.24 9.11
C THR A 34 25.09 -2.64 10.39
N ARG A 35 25.22 -1.88 11.49
CA ARG A 35 24.43 -2.15 12.71
C ARG A 35 22.93 -2.05 12.45
N THR A 36 22.50 -1.02 11.70
CA THR A 36 21.09 -0.84 11.33
C THR A 36 20.59 -2.04 10.51
N PHE A 37 21.37 -2.52 9.55
CA PHE A 37 20.99 -3.66 8.71
C PHE A 37 20.87 -4.98 9.49
N THR A 38 21.80 -5.27 10.40
CA THR A 38 21.73 -6.46 11.27
C THR A 38 20.49 -6.42 12.16
N SER A 39 20.13 -5.25 12.71
CA SER A 39 18.91 -5.08 13.49
C SER A 39 17.65 -5.31 12.64
N LEU A 40 17.63 -4.86 11.38
CA LEU A 40 16.47 -5.03 10.50
C LEU A 40 16.19 -6.51 10.13
N VAL A 41 17.23 -7.32 9.91
CA VAL A 41 17.07 -8.78 9.69
C VAL A 41 16.54 -9.50 10.93
N GLN A 42 16.90 -9.04 12.13
CA GLN A 42 16.34 -9.56 13.38
C GLN A 42 14.86 -9.20 13.53
N ILE A 43 14.47 -7.98 13.15
CA ILE A 43 13.07 -7.52 13.18
C ILE A 43 12.20 -8.37 12.27
N ALA A 44 12.66 -8.69 11.06
CA ALA A 44 12.01 -9.61 10.15
C ALA A 44 11.67 -10.95 10.80
N THR A 45 12.67 -11.58 11.42
CA THR A 45 12.52 -12.87 12.12
C THR A 45 11.60 -12.76 13.34
N LEU A 46 11.68 -11.64 14.06
CA LEU A 46 10.89 -11.38 15.25
C LEU A 46 9.41 -11.22 14.94
N CYS A 47 9.09 -10.48 13.88
CA CYS A 47 7.73 -10.07 13.55
C CYS A 47 6.99 -11.06 12.66
N GLN A 48 7.67 -11.91 11.89
CA GLN A 48 7.03 -12.85 10.96
C GLN A 48 6.54 -14.13 11.66
N LYS A 49 5.74 -13.96 12.71
CA LYS A 49 5.22 -15.08 13.52
C LYS A 49 3.73 -15.32 13.31
N SER A 50 3.02 -14.38 12.68
CA SER A 50 1.57 -14.44 12.59
C SER A 50 1.08 -14.94 11.22
N THR A 51 -0.04 -15.65 11.25
CA THR A 51 -0.88 -15.91 10.08
C THR A 51 -1.59 -14.63 9.61
N ASP A 52 -1.78 -13.67 10.52
CA ASP A 52 -2.33 -12.35 10.26
C ASP A 52 -1.23 -11.35 9.86
N LYS A 53 -1.32 -10.83 8.64
CA LYS A 53 -0.35 -9.87 8.10
C LYS A 53 -0.46 -8.47 8.67
N THR A 54 -1.59 -8.11 9.25
CA THR A 54 -1.73 -6.84 9.97
C THR A 54 -0.88 -6.86 11.24
N VAL A 55 -0.85 -7.97 11.96
CA VAL A 55 0.01 -8.16 13.15
C VAL A 55 1.49 -8.05 12.78
N ASP A 56 1.91 -8.72 11.69
CA ASP A 56 3.28 -8.63 11.19
C ASP A 56 3.65 -7.16 10.85
N ILE A 57 2.75 -6.42 10.19
CA ILE A 57 2.95 -5.00 9.81
C ILE A 57 3.09 -4.10 11.04
N VAL A 58 2.21 -4.24 12.04
CA VAL A 58 2.26 -3.46 13.29
C VAL A 58 3.56 -3.72 14.04
N CYS A 59 3.96 -4.98 14.17
CA CYS A 59 5.24 -5.34 14.80
C CYS A 59 6.42 -4.69 14.06
N ILE A 60 6.45 -4.80 12.73
CA ILE A 60 7.53 -4.20 11.92
C ILE A 60 7.53 -2.69 12.12
N ARG A 61 6.37 -2.01 12.04
CA ARG A 61 6.25 -0.56 12.25
C ARG A 61 6.91 -0.12 13.54
N ASP A 62 6.57 -0.77 14.65
CA ASP A 62 7.04 -0.38 15.98
C ASP A 62 8.56 -0.57 16.12
N HIS A 63 9.10 -1.61 15.48
CA HIS A 63 10.54 -1.88 15.50
C HIS A 63 11.35 -1.05 14.50
N ILE A 64 10.80 -0.65 13.35
CA ILE A 64 11.51 0.22 12.39
C ILE A 64 11.49 1.69 12.82
N ARG A 65 10.51 2.10 13.64
CA ARG A 65 10.30 3.50 14.06
C ARG A 65 11.56 4.21 14.56
N PRO A 66 12.42 3.62 15.42
CA PRO A 66 13.64 4.29 15.87
C PRO A 66 14.65 4.56 14.75
N PHE A 67 14.58 3.78 13.67
CA PHE A 67 15.51 3.85 12.56
C PHE A 67 15.06 4.81 11.47
N VAL A 68 13.80 5.23 11.37
CA VAL A 68 13.38 6.11 10.27
C VAL A 68 13.98 7.50 10.41
N THR A 69 14.73 7.96 9.42
CA THR A 69 15.22 9.34 9.25
C THR A 69 15.24 9.73 7.77
N ASP A 70 15.36 11.03 7.49
CA ASP A 70 15.57 11.57 6.15
C ASP A 70 16.80 10.97 5.44
N GLN A 71 17.85 10.68 6.19
CA GLN A 71 19.12 10.14 5.67
C GLN A 71 19.07 8.65 5.33
N ASN A 72 18.11 7.89 5.87
CA ASN A 72 18.10 6.44 5.75
C ASN A 72 16.77 5.84 5.25
N ILE A 73 15.74 6.65 4.99
CA ILE A 73 14.49 6.15 4.40
C ILE A 73 14.74 5.40 3.09
N THR A 74 15.69 5.84 2.26
CA THR A 74 16.06 5.11 1.03
C THR A 74 16.67 3.73 1.34
N VAL A 75 17.47 3.63 2.41
CA VAL A 75 18.04 2.35 2.86
C VAL A 75 16.94 1.43 3.40
N LEU A 76 15.96 1.99 4.13
CA LEU A 76 14.81 1.24 4.62
C LEU A 76 13.91 0.75 3.47
N LEU A 77 13.70 1.59 2.43
CA LEU A 77 13.00 1.19 1.21
C LEU A 77 13.71 0.01 0.52
N GLN A 78 15.02 0.09 0.36
CA GLN A 78 15.83 -0.99 -0.22
C GLN A 78 15.80 -2.26 0.65
N TRP A 79 15.90 -2.10 1.97
CA TRP A 79 15.77 -3.22 2.90
C TRP A 79 14.40 -3.88 2.77
N MET A 80 13.31 -3.11 2.73
CA MET A 80 11.97 -3.64 2.54
C MET A 80 11.86 -4.44 1.25
N ASP A 81 12.37 -3.96 0.13
CA ASP A 81 12.38 -4.72 -1.13
C ASP A 81 13.16 -6.05 -1.01
N SER A 82 14.30 -6.04 -0.31
CA SER A 82 15.08 -7.25 -0.05
C SER A 82 14.41 -8.23 0.94
N PHE A 83 13.69 -7.69 1.92
CA PHE A 83 12.91 -8.46 2.88
C PHE A 83 11.87 -9.32 2.17
N PHE A 84 11.29 -8.81 1.07
CA PHE A 84 10.31 -9.54 0.28
C PHE A 84 10.88 -10.42 -0.82
N SER A 85 12.11 -10.15 -1.28
CA SER A 85 12.75 -10.93 -2.35
C SER A 85 13.32 -12.27 -1.89
N LYS A 86 13.56 -12.44 -0.58
CA LYS A 86 14.36 -13.54 -0.01
C LYS A 86 15.76 -13.66 -0.66
N THR A 87 16.23 -12.64 -1.37
CA THR A 87 17.55 -12.61 -2.02
C THR A 87 18.42 -11.52 -1.40
N PRO A 88 19.74 -11.77 -1.21
CA PRO A 88 20.67 -10.76 -0.73
C PRO A 88 20.72 -9.55 -1.69
N LEU A 89 20.83 -8.34 -1.13
CA LEU A 89 20.98 -7.09 -1.87
C LEU A 89 22.25 -7.10 -2.73
N ALA A 90 22.10 -7.41 -4.02
CA ALA A 90 23.11 -7.14 -5.03
C ALA A 90 22.62 -6.02 -5.95
N GLY A 91 22.95 -4.77 -5.60
CA GLY A 91 23.00 -3.65 -6.55
C GLY A 91 21.71 -3.23 -7.27
N SER A 92 20.53 -3.30 -6.64
CA SER A 92 19.29 -2.83 -7.27
C SER A 92 19.26 -1.30 -7.41
N SER A 93 19.00 -0.83 -8.64
CA SER A 93 18.79 0.58 -8.94
C SER A 93 17.47 1.08 -8.35
N LYS A 94 17.37 2.40 -8.11
CA LYS A 94 16.19 3.09 -7.55
C LYS A 94 14.86 2.78 -8.27
N THR A 95 14.89 2.26 -9.49
CA THR A 95 13.72 1.98 -10.32
C THR A 95 13.10 0.59 -10.11
N SER A 96 13.63 -0.27 -9.22
CA SER A 96 13.11 -1.64 -9.02
C SER A 96 12.57 -1.94 -7.62
N LEU A 97 12.31 -0.92 -6.81
CA LEU A 97 11.61 -1.09 -5.54
C LEU A 97 10.22 -1.68 -5.82
N CYS A 98 9.82 -2.71 -5.06
CA CYS A 98 8.54 -3.41 -5.20
C CYS A 98 8.46 -4.45 -6.33
N THR A 99 9.57 -5.14 -6.64
CA THR A 99 9.57 -6.19 -7.68
C THR A 99 9.28 -7.61 -7.18
N SER A 100 9.35 -7.85 -5.86
CA SER A 100 9.22 -9.20 -5.28
C SER A 100 8.32 -9.26 -4.04
N GLY A 101 7.69 -10.41 -3.76
CA GLY A 101 6.78 -10.60 -2.62
C GLY A 101 5.33 -10.19 -2.88
N ASN A 102 4.51 -10.18 -1.83
CA ASN A 102 3.07 -9.90 -1.91
C ASN A 102 2.82 -8.37 -2.02
N PRO A 103 2.21 -7.87 -3.11
CA PRO A 103 1.96 -6.44 -3.33
C PRO A 103 1.21 -5.73 -2.21
N VAL A 104 0.20 -6.40 -1.66
CA VAL A 104 -0.68 -5.90 -0.59
C VAL A 104 0.10 -5.71 0.72
N VAL A 105 0.87 -6.70 1.14
CA VAL A 105 1.66 -6.60 2.39
C VAL A 105 2.76 -5.53 2.26
N ARG A 106 3.37 -5.43 1.08
CA ARG A 106 4.37 -4.38 0.80
C ARG A 106 3.78 -2.99 0.87
N HIS A 107 2.61 -2.80 0.29
CA HIS A 107 1.88 -1.54 0.36
C HIS A 107 1.66 -1.13 1.83
N GLY A 108 1.15 -2.05 2.66
CA GLY A 108 0.93 -1.79 4.09
C GLY A 108 2.21 -1.47 4.88
N LEU A 109 3.34 -2.14 4.60
CA LEU A 109 4.62 -1.79 5.24
C LEU A 109 5.15 -0.42 4.81
N LEU A 110 5.02 -0.10 3.52
CA LEU A 110 5.41 1.23 3.05
C LEU A 110 4.51 2.31 3.63
N HIS A 111 3.21 2.04 3.79
CA HIS A 111 2.30 2.89 4.54
C HIS A 111 2.84 3.20 5.94
N ALA A 112 3.17 2.17 6.72
CA ALA A 112 3.79 2.33 8.02
C ALA A 112 5.09 3.16 7.98
N LEU A 113 5.96 2.96 6.99
CA LEU A 113 7.18 3.75 6.81
C LEU A 113 6.88 5.23 6.55
N GLY A 114 5.91 5.50 5.68
CA GLY A 114 5.45 6.84 5.33
C GLY A 114 4.91 7.63 6.53
N GLU A 115 4.04 6.99 7.32
CA GLU A 115 3.52 7.58 8.55
C GLU A 115 4.65 8.03 9.48
N ILE A 116 5.58 7.11 9.77
CA ILE A 116 6.71 7.39 10.67
C ILE A 116 7.59 8.50 10.11
N ALA A 117 7.85 8.51 8.79
CA ALA A 117 8.67 9.53 8.15
C ALA A 117 8.09 10.93 8.37
N TYR A 118 6.78 11.08 8.19
CA TYR A 118 6.09 12.36 8.42
C TYR A 118 6.04 12.73 9.90
N GLU A 119 5.75 11.77 10.79
CA GLU A 119 5.78 11.98 12.25
C GLU A 119 7.16 12.44 12.76
N LYS A 120 8.23 12.07 12.06
CA LYS A 120 9.60 12.54 12.31
C LYS A 120 9.98 13.81 11.55
N HIS A 121 8.99 14.61 11.19
CA HIS A 121 9.13 15.95 10.63
C HIS A 121 9.72 16.00 9.21
N MET A 122 9.68 14.91 8.44
CA MET A 122 9.96 15.00 7.00
C MET A 122 8.80 15.67 6.27
N HIS A 123 9.13 16.54 5.30
CA HIS A 123 8.12 17.18 4.46
C HIS A 123 7.48 16.19 3.48
N ILE A 124 6.19 16.37 3.19
CA ILE A 124 5.43 15.46 2.31
C ILE A 124 6.02 15.40 0.90
N GLU A 125 6.54 16.53 0.39
CA GLU A 125 7.22 16.59 -0.90
C GLU A 125 8.52 15.79 -0.92
N GLN A 126 9.28 15.84 0.18
CA GLN A 126 10.51 15.06 0.34
C GLN A 126 10.20 13.57 0.38
N ILE A 127 9.17 13.17 1.15
CA ILE A 127 8.74 11.78 1.22
C ILE A 127 8.27 11.30 -0.16
N TYR A 128 7.45 12.08 -0.87
CA TYR A 128 7.05 11.76 -2.24
C TYR A 128 8.25 11.62 -3.17
N SER A 129 9.23 12.53 -3.11
CA SER A 129 10.42 12.45 -3.97
C SER A 129 11.25 11.18 -3.71
N LEU A 130 11.27 10.69 -2.48
CA LEU A 130 12.05 9.51 -2.07
C LEU A 130 11.30 8.20 -2.33
N CYS A 131 10.00 8.19 -2.11
CA CYS A 131 9.16 7.00 -2.24
C CYS A 131 8.48 6.86 -3.61
N GLN A 132 8.18 7.97 -4.28
CA GLN A 132 7.47 8.05 -5.56
C GLN A 132 6.20 7.17 -5.55
N ASN A 133 5.95 6.45 -6.64
CA ASN A 133 4.84 5.52 -6.79
C ASN A 133 5.17 4.09 -6.29
N SER A 134 6.20 3.92 -5.45
CA SER A 134 6.61 2.60 -4.95
C SER A 134 5.45 1.87 -4.30
N CYS A 135 5.16 0.65 -4.78
CA CYS A 135 4.08 -0.22 -4.31
C CYS A 135 2.72 0.49 -4.24
N ASP A 136 2.29 1.06 -5.37
CA ASP A 136 1.02 1.78 -5.47
C ASP A 136 0.92 2.91 -4.44
N PHE A 137 1.99 3.71 -4.34
CA PHE A 137 2.07 4.89 -3.46
C PHE A 137 1.98 4.61 -1.96
N GLY A 138 2.20 3.37 -1.48
CA GLY A 138 2.04 3.02 -0.05
C GLY A 138 2.75 3.98 0.92
N CYS A 139 4.00 4.35 0.66
CA CYS A 139 4.73 5.29 1.52
C CYS A 139 4.16 6.72 1.48
N PHE A 140 3.71 7.16 0.30
CA PHE A 140 3.05 8.45 0.21
C PHE A 140 1.69 8.44 0.92
N HIS A 141 0.94 7.33 0.84
CA HIS A 141 -0.34 7.14 1.53
C HIS A 141 -0.17 7.36 3.03
N GLY A 142 0.74 6.62 3.67
CA GLY A 142 0.94 6.73 5.11
C GLY A 142 1.43 8.10 5.56
N ALA A 143 2.33 8.73 4.79
CA ALA A 143 2.79 10.08 5.10
C ALA A 143 1.67 11.11 5.09
N PHE A 144 0.77 11.02 4.12
CA PHE A 144 -0.39 11.90 4.09
C PHE A 144 -1.36 11.59 5.22
N VAL A 145 -1.61 10.32 5.56
CA VAL A 145 -2.47 9.96 6.70
C VAL A 145 -1.96 10.65 7.97
N ALA A 146 -0.65 10.57 8.24
CA ALA A 146 -0.04 11.29 9.36
C ALA A 146 -0.16 12.82 9.24
N MET A 147 -0.02 13.38 8.03
CA MET A 147 -0.24 14.81 7.76
C MET A 147 -1.68 15.26 8.02
N ALA A 148 -2.67 14.50 7.56
CA ALA A 148 -4.08 14.79 7.75
C ALA A 148 -4.45 14.79 9.25
N LYS A 149 -3.86 13.89 10.04
CA LYS A 149 -4.01 13.89 11.51
C LYS A 149 -3.48 15.18 12.15
N GLN A 150 -2.34 15.68 11.67
CA GLN A 150 -1.69 16.87 12.23
C GLN A 150 -2.26 18.19 11.70
N ASN A 151 -2.84 18.18 10.49
CA ASN A 151 -3.42 19.36 9.86
C ASN A 151 -4.77 19.05 9.20
N PRO A 152 -5.85 18.96 10.00
CA PRO A 152 -7.20 18.67 9.51
C PRO A 152 -7.74 19.69 8.51
N ASN A 153 -7.21 20.92 8.49
CA ASN A 153 -7.66 21.95 7.56
C ASN A 153 -7.43 21.54 6.09
N LEU A 154 -6.47 20.64 5.82
CA LEU A 154 -6.24 20.08 4.49
C LEU A 154 -7.46 19.32 3.95
N LEU A 155 -8.28 18.77 4.84
CA LEU A 155 -9.51 18.04 4.49
C LEU A 155 -10.64 18.98 4.03
N THR A 156 -10.52 20.29 4.27
CA THR A 156 -11.53 21.27 3.89
C THR A 156 -11.37 21.78 2.46
N THR A 157 -10.16 21.69 1.89
CA THR A 157 -9.84 22.10 0.51
C THR A 157 -9.05 21.02 -0.25
N PRO A 158 -9.62 19.81 -0.41
CA PRO A 158 -8.93 18.66 -0.99
C PRO A 158 -8.43 18.92 -2.42
N GLU A 159 -9.20 19.66 -3.22
CA GLU A 159 -8.89 19.97 -4.62
C GLU A 159 -7.63 20.81 -4.77
N LYS A 160 -7.53 21.88 -3.97
CA LYS A 160 -6.36 22.76 -3.95
C LYS A 160 -5.12 21.98 -3.54
N PHE A 161 -5.23 21.19 -2.46
CA PHE A 161 -4.11 20.38 -1.99
C PHE A 161 -3.63 19.41 -3.08
N CYS A 162 -4.53 18.65 -3.71
CA CYS A 162 -4.15 17.70 -4.74
C CYS A 162 -3.60 18.37 -6.00
N SER A 163 -4.12 19.53 -6.38
CA SER A 163 -3.56 20.33 -7.48
C SER A 163 -2.15 20.82 -7.16
N ASP A 164 -1.95 21.40 -5.98
CA ASP A 164 -0.63 21.90 -5.54
C ASP A 164 0.40 20.76 -5.47
N LEU A 165 -0.03 19.60 -4.96
CA LEU A 165 0.79 18.40 -4.93
C LEU A 165 1.16 17.95 -6.34
N GLU A 166 0.18 17.80 -7.25
CA GLU A 166 0.41 17.35 -8.62
C GLU A 166 1.44 18.25 -9.35
N GLN A 167 1.35 19.57 -9.15
CA GLN A 167 2.31 20.54 -9.69
C GLN A 167 3.72 20.31 -9.12
N LYS A 168 3.83 20.10 -7.81
CA LYS A 168 5.11 19.87 -7.13
C LYS A 168 5.74 18.52 -7.47
N THR A 169 4.93 17.50 -7.74
CA THR A 169 5.36 16.13 -7.98
C THR A 169 5.59 15.79 -9.45
N LYS A 170 5.30 16.72 -10.38
CA LYS A 170 5.44 16.58 -11.83
C LYS A 170 4.60 15.44 -12.43
N GLY A 171 3.39 15.27 -11.92
CA GLY A 171 2.41 14.36 -12.49
C GLY A 171 2.40 12.95 -11.88
N GLY A 172 1.21 12.37 -11.76
CA GLY A 172 1.00 10.96 -11.43
C GLY A 172 0.38 10.69 -10.05
N GLY A 173 0.05 11.74 -9.30
CA GLY A 173 -0.44 11.64 -7.93
C GLY A 173 -1.93 11.92 -7.75
N LEU A 174 -2.61 12.60 -8.68
CA LEU A 174 -3.98 13.09 -8.47
C LEU A 174 -4.97 12.05 -7.94
N ARG A 175 -5.13 10.92 -8.65
CA ARG A 175 -6.02 9.84 -8.22
C ARG A 175 -5.65 9.32 -6.82
N SER A 176 -4.37 9.01 -6.61
CA SER A 176 -3.84 8.56 -5.32
C SER A 176 -4.04 9.63 -4.24
N CYS A 177 -3.92 10.90 -4.56
CA CYS A 177 -4.12 12.01 -3.63
C CYS A 177 -5.55 12.03 -3.09
N TYR A 178 -6.57 11.94 -3.97
CA TYR A 178 -7.96 11.89 -3.51
C TYR A 178 -8.27 10.61 -2.76
N HIS A 179 -7.72 9.47 -3.18
CA HIS A 179 -7.83 8.22 -2.42
C HIS A 179 -7.32 8.38 -0.99
N VAL A 180 -6.14 8.95 -0.85
CA VAL A 180 -5.44 9.14 0.42
C VAL A 180 -6.08 10.22 1.29
N ILE A 181 -6.71 11.24 0.68
CA ILE A 181 -7.63 12.15 1.39
C ILE A 181 -8.75 11.36 2.06
N GLY A 182 -9.31 10.37 1.37
CA GLY A 182 -10.31 9.46 1.93
C GLY A 182 -9.85 8.81 3.24
N HIS A 183 -8.62 8.30 3.27
CA HIS A 183 -8.01 7.75 4.49
C HIS A 183 -7.92 8.80 5.61
N GLY A 184 -7.40 10.00 5.29
CA GLY A 184 -7.29 11.10 6.24
C GLY A 184 -8.64 11.57 6.80
N ILE A 185 -9.69 11.60 5.96
CA ILE A 185 -11.07 11.91 6.34
C ILE A 185 -11.60 10.87 7.33
N ALA A 186 -11.43 9.57 7.03
CA ALA A 186 -11.88 8.50 7.91
C ALA A 186 -11.18 8.53 9.26
N GLU A 187 -9.87 8.79 9.26
CA GLU A 187 -9.11 8.92 10.48
C GLU A 187 -9.60 10.12 11.32
N TYR A 188 -9.78 11.29 10.70
CA TYR A 188 -10.19 12.52 11.38
C TYR A 188 -11.59 12.43 11.98
N PHE A 189 -12.57 11.92 11.22
CA PHE A 189 -13.97 11.86 11.67
C PHE A 189 -14.31 10.61 12.49
N GLY A 190 -13.38 9.66 12.64
CA GLY A 190 -13.53 8.54 13.56
C GLY A 190 -14.59 7.53 13.12
N ASN A 191 -15.77 7.57 13.76
CA ASN A 191 -16.93 6.74 13.40
C ASN A 191 -18.08 7.57 12.79
N ASN A 192 -17.87 8.87 12.53
CA ASN A 192 -18.89 9.73 11.95
C ASN A 192 -18.94 9.59 10.42
N ILE A 193 -19.58 8.49 9.96
CA ILE A 193 -19.73 8.13 8.55
C ILE A 193 -20.34 9.28 7.74
N SER A 194 -21.36 9.96 8.28
CA SER A 194 -22.03 11.07 7.58
C SER A 194 -21.08 12.22 7.27
N SER A 195 -20.22 12.60 8.23
CA SER A 195 -19.21 13.64 8.00
C SER A 195 -18.13 13.21 7.02
N MET A 196 -17.72 11.95 7.06
CA MET A 196 -16.71 11.42 6.14
C MET A 196 -17.19 11.50 4.70
N VAL A 197 -18.36 10.91 4.46
CA VAL A 197 -19.00 10.87 3.15
C VAL A 197 -19.33 12.26 2.66
N GLY A 198 -19.92 13.11 3.51
CA GLY A 198 -20.24 14.49 3.17
C GLY A 198 -19.00 15.34 2.85
N THR A 199 -17.81 14.95 3.30
CA THR A 199 -16.55 15.59 2.91
C THR A 199 -16.11 15.14 1.52
N CYS A 200 -16.14 13.84 1.22
CA CYS A 200 -15.86 13.37 -0.14
C CYS A 200 -16.88 13.88 -1.15
N ASP A 201 -18.17 14.04 -0.80
CA ASP A 201 -19.23 14.54 -1.67
C ASP A 201 -18.99 15.97 -2.20
N ARG A 202 -18.04 16.71 -1.61
CA ARG A 202 -17.59 18.02 -2.13
C ARG A 202 -16.72 17.89 -3.36
N ILE A 203 -16.11 16.73 -3.59
CA ILE A 203 -15.29 16.45 -4.78
C ILE A 203 -16.25 16.15 -5.94
N PRO A 204 -16.17 16.88 -7.06
CA PRO A 204 -16.98 16.62 -8.24
C PRO A 204 -16.91 15.16 -8.67
N ARG A 205 -18.06 14.57 -9.01
CA ARG A 205 -18.15 13.17 -9.46
C ARG A 205 -17.33 12.86 -10.71
N SER A 206 -17.13 13.87 -11.58
CA SER A 206 -16.29 13.76 -12.77
C SER A 206 -14.79 13.71 -12.48
N LEU A 207 -14.38 13.96 -11.23
CA LEU A 207 -13.01 13.84 -10.77
C LEU A 207 -12.81 12.49 -10.05
N TRP A 208 -12.40 12.53 -8.79
CA TRP A 208 -11.91 11.36 -8.05
C TRP A 208 -12.72 11.11 -6.76
N HIS A 209 -14.03 11.43 -6.81
CA HIS A 209 -14.99 11.21 -5.73
C HIS A 209 -15.02 9.73 -5.28
N GLN A 210 -15.02 8.81 -6.25
CA GLN A 210 -14.99 7.37 -5.98
C GLN A 210 -13.72 6.97 -5.22
N ASP A 211 -12.55 7.45 -5.64
CA ASP A 211 -11.28 7.11 -5.00
C ASP A 211 -11.25 7.58 -3.53
N CYS A 212 -11.77 8.78 -3.25
CA CYS A 212 -11.92 9.30 -1.89
C CYS A 212 -12.79 8.38 -1.02
N LEU A 213 -13.91 7.89 -1.55
CA LEU A 213 -14.76 6.96 -0.83
C LEU A 213 -14.12 5.59 -0.64
N GLU A 214 -13.41 5.07 -1.64
CA GLU A 214 -12.64 3.82 -1.51
C GLU A 214 -11.63 3.93 -0.36
N GLY A 215 -10.94 5.07 -0.23
CA GLY A 215 -10.00 5.33 0.88
C GLY A 215 -10.70 5.35 2.25
N ILE A 216 -11.88 5.97 2.36
CA ILE A 216 -12.68 5.92 3.60
C ILE A 216 -13.03 4.49 3.97
N MET A 217 -13.51 3.71 3.00
CA MET A 217 -13.95 2.34 3.25
C MET A 217 -12.79 1.46 3.70
N MET A 218 -11.59 1.66 3.14
CA MET A 218 -10.40 0.90 3.51
C MET A 218 -10.04 1.10 4.98
N GLU A 219 -10.19 2.33 5.50
CA GLU A 219 -9.98 2.62 6.91
C GLU A 219 -11.09 2.09 7.82
N LEU A 220 -12.36 2.26 7.43
CA LEU A 220 -13.49 1.86 8.28
C LEU A 220 -13.58 0.35 8.49
N LEU A 221 -13.17 -0.41 7.47
CA LEU A 221 -13.30 -1.86 7.45
C LEU A 221 -11.94 -2.59 7.55
N GLY A 222 -10.86 -1.85 7.84
CA GLY A 222 -9.57 -2.39 8.28
C GLY A 222 -8.78 -3.16 7.23
N ILE A 223 -8.87 -2.83 5.94
CA ILE A 223 -8.01 -3.45 4.93
C ILE A 223 -6.62 -2.83 5.03
N LEU A 224 -5.68 -3.56 5.64
CA LEU A 224 -4.24 -3.23 5.63
C LEU A 224 -3.88 -1.88 6.26
N THR A 225 -4.83 -1.24 6.94
CA THR A 225 -4.60 -0.06 7.75
C THR A 225 -4.44 -0.50 9.20
N ILE A 226 -3.77 0.33 10.00
CA ILE A 226 -3.48 0.02 11.41
C ILE A 226 -4.72 0.25 12.30
N ARG A 227 -5.83 0.73 11.72
CA ARG A 227 -7.11 0.81 12.41
C ARG A 227 -7.83 -0.54 12.41
N HIS A 228 -8.20 -0.96 13.61
CA HIS A 228 -9.09 -2.09 13.81
C HIS A 228 -10.53 -1.68 13.51
N SER A 229 -11.24 -2.51 12.74
CA SER A 229 -12.67 -2.37 12.48
C SER A 229 -13.45 -2.28 13.79
N THR A 230 -14.35 -1.29 13.90
CA THR A 230 -15.39 -1.22 14.94
C THR A 230 -16.63 -2.04 14.56
N ILE A 231 -16.64 -2.61 13.35
CA ILE A 231 -17.72 -3.41 12.80
C ILE A 231 -17.48 -4.88 13.16
N GLU A 232 -18.51 -5.49 13.71
CA GLU A 232 -18.55 -6.92 14.01
C GLU A 232 -18.22 -7.76 12.76
N PRO A 233 -17.31 -8.75 12.85
CA PRO A 233 -16.90 -9.57 11.72
C PRO A 233 -17.95 -10.64 11.42
N THR A 234 -19.16 -10.22 11.04
CA THR A 234 -20.24 -11.11 10.60
C THR A 234 -20.74 -10.67 9.22
N PRO A 235 -21.16 -11.61 8.35
CA PRO A 235 -21.69 -11.26 7.03
C PRO A 235 -22.86 -10.26 7.09
N SER A 236 -23.78 -10.46 8.04
CA SER A 236 -24.95 -9.58 8.21
C SER A 236 -24.57 -8.18 8.64
N ALA A 237 -23.63 -8.01 9.59
CA ALA A 237 -23.16 -6.69 10.01
C ALA A 237 -22.46 -5.94 8.88
N LEU A 238 -21.67 -6.65 8.06
CA LEU A 238 -21.01 -6.07 6.88
C LEU A 238 -22.01 -5.60 5.82
N LEU A 239 -23.04 -6.37 5.54
CA LEU A 239 -24.08 -5.97 4.59
C LEU A 239 -24.92 -4.81 5.12
N ALA A 240 -25.31 -4.87 6.40
CA ALA A 240 -26.04 -3.80 7.07
C ALA A 240 -25.24 -2.49 7.14
N PHE A 241 -23.91 -2.57 7.21
CA PHE A 241 -23.05 -1.39 7.16
C PHE A 241 -23.27 -0.58 5.88
N CYS A 242 -23.38 -1.25 4.72
CA CYS A 242 -23.60 -0.56 3.44
C CYS A 242 -24.96 0.14 3.33
N GLU A 243 -25.96 -0.25 4.13
CA GLU A 243 -27.27 0.40 4.17
C GLU A 243 -27.22 1.81 4.78
N ASN A 244 -26.17 2.15 5.52
CA ASN A 244 -25.97 3.51 6.05
C ASN A 244 -25.62 4.53 4.97
N PHE A 245 -25.33 4.08 3.75
CA PHE A 245 -24.94 4.94 2.64
C PHE A 245 -26.10 5.12 1.66
N ARG A 246 -26.07 6.21 0.89
CA ARG A 246 -27.07 6.51 -0.14
C ARG A 246 -26.43 6.61 -1.51
N SER A 247 -27.21 6.31 -2.55
CA SER A 247 -26.84 6.51 -3.95
C SER A 247 -25.49 5.86 -4.32
N LEU A 248 -24.56 6.62 -4.90
CA LEU A 248 -23.25 6.16 -5.35
C LEU A 248 -22.40 5.59 -4.20
N ASN A 249 -22.51 6.16 -3.00
CA ASN A 249 -21.69 5.76 -1.85
C ASN A 249 -22.07 4.35 -1.39
N ARG A 250 -23.35 4.01 -1.50
CA ARG A 250 -23.88 2.66 -1.25
C ARG A 250 -23.42 1.67 -2.30
N GLN A 251 -23.42 2.08 -3.57
CA GLN A 251 -22.86 1.26 -4.65
C GLN A 251 -21.40 0.94 -4.36
N ILE A 252 -20.54 1.95 -4.13
CA ILE A 252 -19.11 1.75 -3.84
C ILE A 252 -18.92 0.83 -2.62
N CYS A 253 -19.75 0.96 -1.59
CA CYS A 253 -19.71 0.05 -0.44
C CYS A 253 -19.96 -1.40 -0.83
N TYR A 254 -21.06 -1.71 -1.53
CA TYR A 254 -21.34 -3.09 -1.96
C TYR A 254 -20.31 -3.63 -2.94
N GLU A 255 -19.76 -2.77 -3.80
CA GLU A 255 -18.70 -3.15 -4.73
C GLU A 255 -17.40 -3.53 -4.00
N THR A 256 -17.18 -3.05 -2.79
CA THR A 256 -15.94 -3.28 -2.02
C THR A 256 -16.12 -4.27 -0.86
N ILE A 257 -17.36 -4.53 -0.41
CA ILE A 257 -17.70 -5.42 0.72
C ILE A 257 -17.14 -6.84 0.62
N GLY A 258 -16.98 -7.36 -0.59
CA GLY A 258 -16.32 -8.65 -0.83
C GLY A 258 -14.88 -8.69 -0.32
N VAL A 259 -14.12 -7.63 -0.57
CA VAL A 259 -12.73 -7.53 -0.11
C VAL A 259 -12.68 -7.47 1.42
N TYR A 260 -13.57 -6.71 2.04
CA TYR A 260 -13.63 -6.57 3.49
C TYR A 260 -13.98 -7.89 4.18
N ALA A 261 -15.03 -8.57 3.71
CA ALA A 261 -15.38 -9.89 4.22
C ALA A 261 -14.21 -10.87 4.13
N TYR A 262 -13.46 -10.85 3.02
CA TYR A 262 -12.31 -11.73 2.86
C TYR A 262 -11.20 -11.45 3.88
N ASN A 263 -10.99 -10.21 4.29
CA ASN A 263 -9.99 -9.86 5.29
C ASN A 263 -10.47 -10.14 6.72
N LEU A 264 -11.69 -9.71 7.06
CA LEU A 264 -12.23 -9.76 8.42
C LEU A 264 -12.71 -11.14 8.86
N LEU A 265 -13.33 -11.91 7.96
CA LEU A 265 -13.90 -13.21 8.33
C LEU A 265 -12.83 -14.30 8.31
N GLU A 266 -12.79 -15.12 9.34
CA GLU A 266 -11.90 -16.28 9.42
C GLU A 266 -12.24 -17.31 8.33
N ASN A 267 -13.54 -17.60 8.18
CA ASN A 267 -14.02 -18.53 7.17
C ASN A 267 -14.05 -17.86 5.79
N LYS A 268 -13.00 -18.12 4.99
CA LYS A 268 -12.87 -17.56 3.64
C LYS A 268 -13.97 -18.05 2.69
N ALA A 269 -14.48 -19.27 2.84
CA ALA A 269 -15.60 -19.73 2.02
C ALA A 269 -16.86 -18.89 2.29
N THR A 270 -17.15 -18.56 3.55
CA THR A 270 -18.24 -17.63 3.92
C THR A 270 -17.97 -16.22 3.38
N ALA A 271 -16.76 -15.71 3.53
CA ALA A 271 -16.39 -14.40 2.99
C ALA A 271 -16.62 -14.27 1.48
N MET A 272 -16.24 -15.30 0.73
CA MET A 272 -16.41 -15.32 -0.72
C MET A 272 -17.88 -15.38 -1.16
N ARG A 273 -18.81 -15.77 -0.26
CA ARG A 273 -20.24 -15.79 -0.56
C ARG A 273 -20.92 -14.44 -0.35
N ILE A 274 -20.28 -13.47 0.32
CA ILE A 274 -20.92 -12.18 0.60
C ILE A 274 -21.38 -11.45 -0.69
N CYS A 275 -20.66 -11.60 -1.80
CA CYS A 275 -21.04 -11.01 -3.08
C CYS A 275 -22.30 -11.63 -3.70
N GLN A 276 -22.79 -12.77 -3.21
CA GLN A 276 -24.10 -13.32 -3.59
C GLN A 276 -25.23 -12.64 -2.81
N GLU A 277 -24.92 -12.16 -1.61
CA GLU A 277 -25.89 -11.62 -0.65
C GLU A 277 -26.04 -10.09 -0.76
N VAL A 278 -25.13 -9.40 -1.46
CA VAL A 278 -25.35 -7.99 -1.81
C VAL A 278 -26.57 -7.84 -2.73
N PRO A 279 -27.26 -6.67 -2.73
CA PRO A 279 -28.44 -6.48 -3.56
C PRO A 279 -28.19 -6.75 -5.04
N VAL A 280 -29.24 -7.25 -5.72
CA VAL A 280 -29.21 -7.54 -7.16
C VAL A 280 -28.76 -6.30 -7.92
N GLY A 281 -27.80 -6.49 -8.83
CA GLY A 281 -27.16 -5.42 -9.59
C GLY A 281 -25.75 -5.07 -9.12
N PHE A 282 -25.38 -5.34 -7.87
CA PHE A 282 -24.02 -5.10 -7.36
C PHE A 282 -23.13 -6.36 -7.31
N GLN A 283 -23.74 -7.54 -7.45
CA GLN A 283 -23.07 -8.82 -7.20
C GLN A 283 -21.84 -9.03 -8.11
N ASN A 284 -21.96 -8.70 -9.40
CA ASN A 284 -20.85 -8.83 -10.36
C ASN A 284 -19.69 -7.90 -10.04
N GLN A 285 -19.97 -6.64 -9.72
CA GLN A 285 -18.96 -5.65 -9.37
C GLN A 285 -18.27 -6.00 -8.05
N CYS A 286 -19.02 -6.47 -7.05
CA CYS A 286 -18.47 -7.03 -5.82
C CYS A 286 -17.50 -8.19 -6.12
N ALA A 287 -17.92 -9.14 -6.95
CA ALA A 287 -17.09 -10.28 -7.33
C ALA A 287 -15.86 -9.88 -8.15
N SER A 288 -16.00 -8.90 -9.04
CA SER A 288 -14.90 -8.33 -9.82
C SER A 288 -13.85 -7.66 -8.93
N ASN A 289 -14.26 -6.79 -8.00
CA ASN A 289 -13.34 -6.11 -7.09
C ASN A 289 -12.65 -7.09 -6.13
N LEU A 290 -13.39 -8.09 -5.62
CA LEU A 290 -12.79 -9.17 -4.85
C LEU A 290 -11.79 -9.98 -5.69
N GLY A 291 -12.12 -10.27 -6.96
CA GLY A 291 -11.20 -10.90 -7.91
C GLY A 291 -9.92 -10.11 -8.14
N ARG A 292 -10.03 -8.78 -8.32
CA ARG A 292 -8.87 -7.86 -8.40
C ARG A 292 -7.99 -8.01 -7.16
N PHE A 293 -8.57 -7.94 -5.97
CA PHE A 293 -7.84 -8.05 -4.71
C PHE A 293 -7.16 -9.41 -4.54
N LEU A 294 -7.88 -10.50 -4.79
CA LEU A 294 -7.35 -11.87 -4.72
C LEU A 294 -6.22 -12.11 -5.70
N PHE A 295 -6.32 -11.54 -6.91
CA PHE A 295 -5.27 -11.61 -7.90
C PHE A 295 -3.98 -10.94 -7.39
N TYR A 296 -4.08 -9.73 -6.83
CA TYR A 296 -2.92 -9.06 -6.23
C TYR A 296 -2.33 -9.84 -5.05
N LEU A 297 -3.17 -10.38 -4.17
CA LEU A 297 -2.73 -11.22 -3.05
C LEU A 297 -1.97 -12.48 -3.50
N ASN A 298 -2.35 -13.03 -4.65
CA ASN A 298 -1.87 -14.32 -5.14
C ASN A 298 -1.12 -14.21 -6.46
N LEU A 299 -0.51 -13.04 -6.76
CA LEU A 299 0.18 -12.76 -8.02
C LEU A 299 1.22 -13.84 -8.39
N ASN A 300 1.87 -14.41 -7.38
CA ASN A 300 2.91 -15.45 -7.51
C ASN A 300 2.37 -16.89 -7.36
N THR A 301 1.06 -17.07 -7.15
CA THR A 301 0.42 -18.36 -6.88
C THR A 301 -0.96 -18.43 -7.54
N VAL A 302 -1.00 -18.43 -8.87
CA VAL A 302 -2.23 -18.47 -9.68
C VAL A 302 -3.23 -19.58 -9.26
N PRO A 303 -2.81 -20.81 -8.93
CA PRO A 303 -3.75 -21.82 -8.44
C PRO A 303 -4.51 -21.40 -7.17
N LYS A 304 -3.86 -20.66 -6.25
CA LYS A 304 -4.54 -20.13 -5.05
C LYS A 304 -5.58 -19.06 -5.41
N PHE A 305 -5.26 -18.19 -6.37
CA PHE A 305 -6.22 -17.20 -6.89
C PHE A 305 -7.47 -17.87 -7.46
N THR A 306 -7.29 -18.82 -8.39
CA THR A 306 -8.40 -19.51 -9.05
C THR A 306 -9.23 -20.36 -8.07
N ALA A 307 -8.58 -21.02 -7.12
CA ALA A 307 -9.25 -21.76 -6.04
C ALA A 307 -10.08 -20.84 -5.14
N ALA A 308 -9.57 -19.64 -4.79
CA ALA A 308 -10.32 -18.67 -4.00
C ALA A 308 -11.58 -18.19 -4.75
N CYS A 309 -11.48 -17.81 -6.03
CA CYS A 309 -12.67 -17.51 -6.84
C CYS A 309 -13.65 -18.69 -6.90
N GLY A 310 -13.14 -19.93 -6.80
CA GLY A 310 -13.91 -21.18 -6.83
C GLY A 310 -14.96 -21.36 -5.72
N TYR A 311 -15.00 -20.49 -4.69
CA TYR A 311 -16.10 -20.47 -3.72
C TYR A 311 -17.38 -19.79 -4.23
N MET A 312 -17.29 -19.07 -5.36
CA MET A 312 -18.44 -18.38 -5.97
C MET A 312 -19.15 -19.28 -6.99
N PRO A 313 -20.49 -19.18 -7.13
CA PRO A 313 -21.22 -19.74 -8.25
C PRO A 313 -21.02 -18.90 -9.52
N MET A 314 -21.41 -19.44 -10.67
CA MET A 314 -21.62 -18.62 -11.87
C MET A 314 -22.84 -17.69 -11.66
N PRO A 315 -22.84 -16.46 -12.21
CA PRO A 315 -21.80 -15.82 -13.02
C PRO A 315 -20.67 -15.14 -12.23
N LEU A 316 -20.75 -15.07 -10.89
CA LEU A 316 -19.80 -14.35 -10.05
C LEU A 316 -18.37 -14.90 -10.14
N TYR A 317 -18.25 -16.23 -10.26
CA TYR A 317 -16.99 -16.90 -10.55
C TYR A 317 -16.30 -16.33 -11.80
N ALA A 318 -17.04 -16.14 -12.89
CA ALA A 318 -16.51 -15.56 -14.12
C ALA A 318 -16.05 -14.12 -13.89
N SER A 319 -16.85 -13.29 -13.22
CA SER A 319 -16.50 -11.89 -12.89
C SER A 319 -15.21 -11.80 -12.07
N CYS A 320 -15.02 -12.71 -11.10
CA CYS A 320 -13.79 -12.82 -10.30
C CYS A 320 -12.57 -13.16 -11.17
N ILE A 321 -12.66 -14.19 -12.01
CA ILE A 321 -11.57 -14.66 -12.87
C ILE A 321 -11.22 -13.64 -13.97
N LEU A 322 -12.21 -13.11 -14.68
CA LEU A 322 -12.01 -12.16 -15.78
C LEU A 322 -11.34 -10.88 -15.31
N THR A 323 -11.67 -10.42 -14.10
CA THR A 323 -11.01 -9.25 -13.53
C THR A 323 -9.55 -9.54 -13.24
N GLY A 324 -9.21 -10.70 -12.68
CA GLY A 324 -7.82 -11.11 -12.50
C GLY A 324 -7.04 -11.19 -13.82
N LEU A 325 -7.67 -11.70 -14.89
CA LEU A 325 -7.08 -11.71 -16.24
C LEU A 325 -6.84 -10.30 -16.78
N ARG A 326 -7.78 -9.37 -16.57
CA ARG A 326 -7.63 -7.96 -16.99
C ARG A 326 -6.47 -7.29 -16.27
N ILE A 327 -6.30 -7.54 -14.97
CA ILE A 327 -5.15 -7.03 -14.21
C ILE A 327 -3.84 -7.68 -14.70
N ALA A 328 -3.88 -8.98 -15.03
CA ALA A 328 -2.72 -9.70 -15.56
C ALA A 328 -2.21 -9.10 -16.88
N GLN A 329 -3.06 -8.48 -17.70
CA GLN A 329 -2.67 -7.82 -18.97
C GLN A 329 -1.62 -6.72 -18.75
N ASN A 330 -1.63 -6.08 -17.58
CA ASN A 330 -0.68 -5.03 -17.24
C ASN A 330 0.66 -5.58 -16.70
N GLN A 331 0.80 -6.91 -16.60
CA GLN A 331 2.01 -7.54 -16.09
C GLN A 331 2.94 -7.97 -17.24
N LYS A 332 4.26 -7.79 -17.05
CA LYS A 332 5.28 -8.15 -18.05
C LYS A 332 5.22 -9.62 -18.48
N ASN A 333 4.73 -10.51 -17.62
CA ASN A 333 4.59 -11.95 -17.84
C ASN A 333 3.16 -12.39 -18.18
N TYR A 334 2.33 -11.49 -18.73
CA TYR A 334 0.91 -11.75 -19.03
C TYR A 334 0.65 -13.09 -19.72
N GLY A 335 1.40 -13.45 -20.77
CA GLY A 335 1.18 -14.70 -21.50
C GLY A 335 1.27 -15.95 -20.60
N LYS A 336 2.27 -15.98 -19.70
CA LYS A 336 2.42 -17.07 -18.71
C LYS A 336 1.29 -17.05 -17.68
N LEU A 337 0.92 -15.87 -17.19
CA LEU A 337 -0.18 -15.70 -16.23
C LEU A 337 -1.52 -16.14 -16.83
N LYS A 338 -1.87 -15.67 -18.04
CA LYS A 338 -3.09 -16.07 -18.76
C LYS A 338 -3.17 -17.58 -18.91
N GLN A 339 -2.08 -18.20 -19.40
CA GLN A 339 -2.05 -19.66 -19.56
C GLN A 339 -2.23 -20.39 -18.23
N SER A 340 -1.57 -19.94 -17.17
CA SER A 340 -1.71 -20.54 -15.85
C SER A 340 -3.12 -20.37 -15.30
N ILE A 341 -3.73 -19.19 -15.45
CA ILE A 341 -5.09 -18.92 -14.96
C ILE A 341 -6.06 -19.84 -15.69
N CYS A 342 -6.05 -19.84 -17.03
CA CYS A 342 -7.01 -20.60 -17.82
C CYS A 342 -6.83 -22.12 -17.77
N LYS A 343 -5.66 -22.61 -17.33
CA LYS A 343 -5.48 -24.03 -16.99
C LYS A 343 -6.04 -24.42 -15.62
N SER A 344 -6.21 -23.45 -14.72
CA SER A 344 -6.66 -23.67 -13.34
C SER A 344 -8.13 -23.29 -13.09
N VAL A 345 -8.83 -22.77 -14.11
CA VAL A 345 -10.28 -22.50 -14.01
C VAL A 345 -11.10 -23.78 -14.15
N ARG A 346 -12.37 -23.70 -13.76
CA ARG A 346 -13.32 -24.82 -13.93
C ARG A 346 -13.50 -25.15 -15.42
N PRO A 347 -13.70 -26.44 -15.78
CA PRO A 347 -13.82 -26.86 -17.18
C PRO A 347 -14.85 -26.07 -17.98
N GLU A 348 -16.01 -25.79 -17.38
CA GLU A 348 -17.10 -25.04 -17.99
C GLU A 348 -16.76 -23.59 -18.35
N PHE A 349 -15.69 -23.02 -17.77
CA PHE A 349 -15.22 -21.65 -18.04
C PHE A 349 -13.93 -21.59 -18.87
N SER A 350 -13.29 -22.73 -19.14
CA SER A 350 -11.97 -22.81 -19.77
C SER A 350 -11.90 -22.17 -21.17
N GLN A 351 -12.95 -22.37 -21.98
CA GLN A 351 -13.06 -21.79 -23.32
C GLN A 351 -13.17 -20.27 -23.26
N GLN A 352 -14.08 -19.74 -22.42
CA GLN A 352 -14.28 -18.30 -22.26
C GLN A 352 -13.03 -17.61 -21.70
N CYS A 353 -12.34 -18.23 -20.73
CA CYS A 353 -11.07 -17.74 -20.21
C CYS A 353 -10.01 -17.58 -21.31
N SER A 354 -9.93 -18.54 -22.22
CA SER A 354 -8.92 -18.57 -23.28
C SER A 354 -9.13 -17.45 -24.31
N LEU A 355 -10.37 -17.06 -24.58
CA LEU A 355 -10.71 -15.92 -25.43
C LEU A 355 -10.21 -14.60 -24.83
N GLY A 356 -10.18 -14.50 -23.51
CA GLY A 356 -9.76 -13.31 -22.77
C GLY A 356 -10.93 -12.38 -22.38
N PRO A 357 -10.65 -11.37 -21.54
CA PRO A 357 -11.65 -10.42 -21.03
C PRO A 357 -12.02 -9.31 -22.01
#